data_AF-A0A9N9IPE3-F1
#
_entry.id   AF-A0A9N9IPE3-F1
#
_cell.length_a   1.000
_cell.length_b   1.000
_cell.length_c   1.000
_cell.angle_alpha   90.00
_cell.angle_beta   90.00
_cell.angle_gamma   90.00
#
_symmetry.space_group_name_H-M   'P 1'
#
loop_
_entity.id
_entity.type
_entity.pdbx_description
1 polymer ?
#
loop_
_entity_poly.entity_id
_entity_poly.type
_entity_poly.pdbx_seq_one_letter_code
_entity_poly.pdbx_strand_id
1 'polypeptide(L)'
;MKKLEPILLEYEDEDLTKLVEKEIPPKVKQHCVITHDETTLSANNDEKMRWGPEGEYKIHPKGQGRGIHVSKFLCEPLGRVHLTEKQHVAHPEIPNHYVTELLEIE
;
A
#
# COMPACT_ATOMS: atom_id res chain seq x y z
N MET A 1 9.96 -9.48 -18.03
CA MET A 1 8.50 -9.65 -18.21
C MET A 1 8.15 -10.71 -19.25
N LYS A 2 8.71 -10.68 -20.48
CA LYS A 2 8.45 -11.68 -21.55
C LYS A 2 8.38 -13.17 -21.19
N LYS A 3 9.13 -13.62 -20.17
CA LYS A 3 9.11 -15.03 -19.73
C LYS A 3 7.93 -15.38 -18.81
N LEU A 4 7.31 -14.38 -18.18
CA LEU A 4 6.23 -14.54 -17.21
C LEU A 4 4.85 -14.33 -17.84
N GLU A 5 4.78 -13.62 -18.97
CA GLU A 5 3.54 -13.36 -19.74
C GLU A 5 2.64 -14.60 -19.90
N PRO A 6 3.16 -15.81 -20.24
CA PRO A 6 2.31 -16.98 -20.43
C PRO A 6 1.61 -17.47 -19.14
N ILE A 7 2.15 -17.13 -17.97
CA ILE A 7 1.68 -17.63 -16.66
C ILE A 7 1.10 -16.52 -15.78
N LEU A 8 1.17 -15.26 -16.22
CA LEU A 8 0.55 -14.15 -15.52
C LEU A 8 -0.98 -14.24 -15.60
N LEU A 9 -1.67 -13.83 -14.54
CA LEU A 9 -3.11 -13.64 -14.56
C LEU A 9 -3.48 -12.60 -15.63
N GLU A 10 -4.57 -12.89 -16.32
CA GLU A 10 -5.22 -11.99 -17.26
C GLU A 10 -6.71 -12.00 -16.97
N TYR A 11 -7.36 -10.89 -17.30
CA TYR A 11 -8.77 -10.66 -17.07
C TYR A 11 -9.49 -10.50 -18.40
N GLU A 12 -10.69 -11.08 -18.50
CA GLU A 12 -11.54 -10.96 -19.68
C GLU A 12 -12.28 -9.61 -19.74
N ASP A 13 -12.46 -8.98 -18.59
CA ASP A 13 -13.21 -7.75 -18.39
C ASP A 13 -12.35 -6.61 -17.86
N GLU A 14 -12.84 -5.38 -18.05
CA GLU A 14 -12.19 -4.17 -17.51
C GLU A 14 -12.38 -4.05 -15.98
N ASP A 15 -13.44 -4.67 -15.45
CA ASP A 15 -13.78 -4.66 -14.03
C ASP A 15 -12.95 -5.65 -13.19
N LEU A 16 -12.05 -6.41 -13.82
CA LEU A 16 -11.16 -7.40 -13.19
C LEU A 16 -11.90 -8.48 -12.38
N THR A 17 -13.11 -8.86 -12.81
CA THR A 17 -13.94 -9.84 -12.10
C THR A 17 -13.82 -11.24 -12.68
N LYS A 18 -13.48 -11.35 -13.98
CA LYS A 18 -13.42 -12.62 -14.68
C LYS A 18 -12.01 -12.92 -15.18
N LEU A 19 -11.43 -14.01 -14.68
CA LEU A 19 -10.10 -14.49 -15.07
C LEU A 19 -10.15 -15.26 -16.39
N VAL A 20 -9.15 -15.02 -17.24
CA VAL A 20 -8.90 -15.82 -18.45
C VAL A 20 -8.40 -17.21 -18.05
N GLU A 21 -9.07 -18.24 -18.52
CA GLU A 21 -8.55 -19.62 -18.41
C GLU A 21 -7.35 -19.79 -19.34
N LYS A 22 -6.20 -20.14 -18.75
CA LYS A 22 -4.95 -20.38 -19.47
C LYS A 22 -4.53 -21.84 -19.35
N GLU A 23 -4.08 -22.42 -20.46
CA GLU A 23 -3.40 -23.72 -20.44
C GLU A 23 -1.98 -23.54 -19.88
N ILE A 24 -1.76 -24.09 -18.68
CA ILE A 24 -0.49 -23.94 -17.96
C ILE A 24 0.16 -25.31 -17.85
N PRO A 25 1.49 -25.41 -18.05
CA PRO A 25 2.20 -26.68 -17.93
C PRO A 25 1.95 -27.37 -16.58
N PRO A 26 1.91 -28.71 -16.53
CA PRO A 26 1.80 -29.44 -15.28
C PRO A 26 2.89 -29.00 -14.29
N LYS A 27 2.50 -28.76 -13.03
CA LYS A 27 3.36 -28.26 -11.93
C LYS A 27 3.74 -26.77 -11.98
N VAL A 28 3.22 -26.01 -12.94
CA VAL A 28 3.34 -24.54 -12.94
C VAL A 28 2.03 -23.93 -12.40
N LYS A 29 2.15 -22.87 -11.61
CA LYS A 29 1.01 -22.13 -11.06
C LYS A 29 0.81 -20.84 -11.85
N GLN A 30 -0.41 -20.30 -11.85
CA GLN A 30 -0.64 -18.92 -12.27
C GLN A 30 0.06 -17.97 -11.31
N HIS A 31 0.60 -16.89 -11.86
CA HIS A 31 1.28 -15.83 -11.12
C HIS A 31 0.43 -14.56 -11.17
N CYS A 32 0.26 -13.92 -10.02
CA CYS A 32 -0.29 -12.56 -9.93
C CYS A 32 0.84 -11.55 -9.81
N VAL A 33 0.62 -10.34 -10.32
CA VAL A 33 1.50 -9.21 -10.01
C VAL A 33 1.13 -8.68 -8.64
N ILE A 34 2.14 -8.52 -7.78
CA ILE A 34 2.00 -7.83 -6.50
C ILE A 34 2.73 -6.50 -6.65
N THR A 35 2.00 -5.40 -6.47
CA THR A 35 2.56 -4.06 -6.47
C THR A 35 2.74 -3.57 -5.04
N HIS A 36 3.76 -2.76 -4.82
CA HIS A 36 4.03 -2.11 -3.55
C HIS A 36 4.04 -0.61 -3.77
N ASP A 37 3.43 0.14 -2.85
CA ASP A 37 3.50 1.59 -2.84
C ASP A 37 3.49 2.13 -1.40
N GLU A 38 4.03 3.33 -1.25
CA GLU A 38 4.14 4.04 0.01
C GLU A 38 3.46 5.40 -0.09
N THR A 39 2.69 5.73 0.94
CA THR A 39 2.03 7.03 1.02
C THR A 39 2.06 7.57 2.45
N THR A 40 2.14 8.88 2.57
CA THR A 40 2.06 9.58 3.84
C THR A 40 0.79 10.40 3.89
N LEU A 41 -0.07 10.11 4.86
CA LEU A 41 -1.29 10.86 5.12
C LEU A 41 -1.01 11.91 6.20
N SER A 42 -1.29 13.18 5.93
CA SER A 42 -1.11 14.27 6.89
C SER A 42 -2.42 14.63 7.58
N ALA A 43 -2.38 14.92 8.88
CA ALA A 43 -3.54 15.36 9.67
C ALA A 43 -3.97 16.80 9.32
N ASN A 44 -3.08 17.59 8.70
CA ASN A 44 -3.33 18.98 8.29
C ASN A 44 -3.74 19.86 9.47
N ASN A 45 -3.24 19.55 10.65
CA ASN A 45 -3.56 20.22 11.90
C ASN A 45 -2.54 21.31 12.29
N ASP A 46 -1.62 21.65 11.38
CA ASP A 46 -0.67 22.74 11.61
C ASP A 46 -1.37 24.12 11.60
N GLU A 47 -0.85 25.04 12.41
CA GLU A 47 -1.39 26.39 12.55
C GLU A 47 -1.14 27.19 11.27
N LYS A 48 -2.19 27.37 10.45
CA LYS A 48 -2.11 28.16 9.21
C LYS A 48 -1.88 29.66 9.45
N MET A 49 -2.24 30.16 10.63
CA MET A 49 -2.17 31.57 10.99
C MET A 49 -1.62 31.69 12.41
N ARG A 50 -0.64 32.57 12.60
CA ARG A 50 -0.07 32.88 13.91
C ARG A 50 0.13 34.38 14.02
N TRP A 51 -0.12 34.94 15.20
CA TRP A 51 0.19 36.33 15.51
C TRP A 51 1.71 36.49 15.66
N GLY A 52 2.28 37.44 14.92
CA GLY A 52 3.70 37.77 14.93
C GLY A 52 3.95 39.25 14.65
N PRO A 53 5.18 39.74 14.85
CA PRO A 53 5.55 41.13 14.58
C PRO A 53 5.29 41.50 13.11
N GLU A 54 4.89 42.75 12.88
CA GLU A 54 4.69 43.27 11.53
C GLU A 54 6.03 43.24 10.75
N GLY A 55 6.01 42.62 9.57
CA GLY A 55 7.20 42.46 8.73
C GLY A 55 8.01 41.17 8.97
N GLU A 56 7.63 40.33 9.93
CA GLU A 56 8.26 39.02 10.14
C GLU A 56 7.40 37.87 9.58
N TYR A 57 7.90 37.20 8.54
CA TYR A 57 7.34 35.92 8.10
C TYR A 57 8.03 34.78 8.85
N LYS A 58 7.27 34.00 9.63
CA LYS A 58 7.78 32.76 10.21
C LYS A 58 7.88 31.69 9.12
N ILE A 59 9.02 31.01 9.09
CA ILE A 59 9.23 29.84 8.23
C ILE A 59 8.39 28.70 8.80
N HIS A 60 7.44 28.20 8.01
CA HIS A 60 6.71 26.99 8.36
C HIS A 60 7.58 25.76 8.09
N PRO A 61 7.53 24.73 8.97
CA PRO A 61 8.07 23.44 8.62
C PRO A 61 7.38 22.92 7.35
N LYS A 62 8.11 22.14 6.55
CA LYS A 62 7.57 21.59 5.29
C LYS A 62 6.38 20.63 5.52
N GLY A 63 6.24 20.10 6.74
CA GLY A 63 5.17 19.17 7.13
C GLY A 63 3.87 19.87 7.50
N GLN A 64 2.73 19.20 7.28
CA GLN A 64 1.40 19.72 7.60
C GLN A 64 0.89 19.20 8.96
N GLY A 65 1.78 19.14 9.95
CA GLY A 65 1.52 18.55 11.26
C GLY A 65 1.78 17.04 11.29
N ARG A 66 1.01 16.28 12.08
CA ARG A 66 1.25 14.83 12.27
C ARG A 66 0.97 14.05 10.99
N GLY A 67 1.80 13.05 10.72
CA GLY A 67 1.66 12.15 9.57
C GLY A 67 1.40 10.71 9.99
N ILE A 68 0.83 9.93 9.08
CA ILE A 68 0.79 8.47 9.14
C ILE A 68 1.48 7.96 7.88
N HIS A 69 2.58 7.21 8.04
CA HIS A 69 3.18 6.48 6.93
C HIS A 69 2.44 5.17 6.72
N VAL A 70 2.08 4.91 5.47
CA VAL A 70 1.35 3.73 5.04
C VAL A 70 2.14 3.09 3.90
N SER A 71 2.69 1.90 4.16
CA SER A 71 3.39 1.08 3.18
C SER A 71 2.58 -0.19 2.95
N LYS A 72 2.13 -0.45 1.71
CA LYS A 72 1.23 -1.58 1.42
C LYS A 72 1.52 -2.31 0.12
N PHE A 73 1.25 -3.62 0.16
CA PHE A 73 1.21 -4.49 -1.00
C PHE A 73 -0.22 -4.67 -1.50
N LEU A 74 -0.42 -4.53 -2.81
CA LEU A 74 -1.67 -4.70 -3.51
C LEU A 74 -1.53 -5.78 -4.57
N CYS A 75 -2.60 -6.54 -4.76
CA CYS A 75 -2.70 -7.61 -5.72
C CYS A 75 -4.12 -7.56 -6.29
N GLU A 76 -4.28 -7.38 -7.60
CA GLU A 76 -5.59 -7.18 -8.26
C GLU A 76 -6.69 -8.15 -7.81
N PRO A 77 -6.49 -9.49 -7.78
CA PRO A 77 -7.55 -10.42 -7.38
C PRO A 77 -7.86 -10.44 -5.88
N LEU A 78 -6.97 -9.91 -5.03
CA LEU A 78 -7.08 -10.00 -3.56
C LEU A 78 -7.24 -8.64 -2.88
N GLY A 79 -7.04 -7.55 -3.62
CA GLY A 79 -6.88 -6.21 -3.07
C GLY A 79 -5.63 -6.12 -2.20
N ARG A 80 -5.80 -5.78 -0.92
CA ARG A 80 -4.67 -5.66 0.02
C ARG A 80 -4.19 -7.03 0.45
N VAL A 81 -2.91 -7.28 0.29
CA VAL A 81 -2.31 -8.55 0.72
C VAL A 81 -2.24 -8.58 2.23
N HIS A 82 -2.85 -9.59 2.83
CA HIS A 82 -2.76 -9.91 4.25
C HIS A 82 -2.72 -11.43 4.43
N LEU A 83 -2.21 -11.89 5.57
CA LEU A 83 -2.24 -13.32 5.88
C LEU A 83 -3.67 -13.72 6.28
N THR A 84 -4.01 -14.98 6.02
CA THR A 84 -5.23 -15.61 6.55
C THR A 84 -5.04 -15.98 8.03
N GLU A 85 -6.12 -16.23 8.76
CA GLU A 85 -6.04 -16.67 10.16
C GLU A 85 -5.14 -17.90 10.36
N LYS A 86 -5.23 -18.89 9.47
CA LYS A 86 -4.39 -20.08 9.49
C LYS A 86 -2.91 -19.77 9.29
N GLN A 87 -2.61 -18.84 8.38
CA GLN A 87 -1.24 -18.40 8.12
C GLN A 87 -0.69 -17.56 9.28
N HIS A 88 -1.52 -16.76 9.95
CA HIS A 88 -1.13 -16.04 11.16
C HIS A 88 -0.81 -16.96 12.32
N VAL A 89 -1.58 -18.03 12.52
CA VAL A 89 -1.25 -19.05 13.53
C VAL A 89 0.10 -19.72 13.24
N ALA A 90 0.43 -19.93 11.97
CA ALA A 90 1.71 -20.49 11.55
C ALA A 90 2.88 -19.47 11.62
N HIS A 91 2.59 -18.19 11.47
CA HIS A 91 3.55 -17.09 11.43
C HIS A 91 3.16 -15.97 12.40
N PRO A 92 3.21 -16.23 13.73
CA PRO A 92 2.82 -15.25 14.74
C PRO A 92 3.78 -14.04 14.79
N GLU A 93 4.99 -14.17 14.24
CA GLU A 93 5.96 -13.08 14.10
C GLU A 93 5.52 -11.99 13.13
N ILE A 94 4.60 -12.31 12.21
CA ILE A 94 4.07 -11.35 11.24
C ILE A 94 2.80 -10.72 11.84
N PRO A 95 2.76 -9.40 12.04
CA PRO A 95 1.60 -8.72 12.62
C PRO A 95 0.31 -8.95 11.81
N ASN A 96 -0.80 -9.22 12.50
CA ASN A 96 -2.14 -9.39 11.91
C ASN A 96 -2.83 -8.07 11.54
N HIS A 97 -2.17 -6.96 11.85
CA HIS A 97 -2.56 -5.65 11.40
C HIS A 97 -1.41 -5.04 10.63
N TYR A 98 -1.73 -4.20 9.65
CA TYR A 98 -0.73 -3.43 8.93
C TYR A 98 0.05 -2.57 9.91
N VAL A 99 1.37 -2.60 9.82
CA VAL A 99 2.23 -1.66 10.54
C VAL A 99 2.03 -0.30 9.88
N THR A 100 1.28 0.58 10.53
CA THR A 100 1.23 2.00 10.20
C THR A 100 2.08 2.73 11.22
N GLU A 101 3.08 3.44 10.76
CA GLU A 101 3.95 4.22 11.64
C GLU A 101 3.40 5.64 11.77
N LEU A 102 3.22 6.08 13.02
CA LEU A 102 2.94 7.48 13.31
C LEU A 102 4.22 8.27 13.06
N LEU A 103 4.17 9.17 12.08
CA LEU A 103 5.21 10.14 11.85
C LEU A 103 4.93 11.34 12.76
N GLU A 104 5.59 11.38 13.90
CA GLU A 104 5.70 12.59 14.69
C GLU A 104 6.77 13.48 14.04
N ILE A 105 6.33 14.63 13.50
CA ILE A 105 7.24 15.66 13.00
C ILE A 105 7.51 16.57 14.20
N GLU A 106 8.71 16.46 14.80
CA GLU A 106 9.23 17.39 15.81
C GLU A 106 9.53 18.78 15.22
#